data_AF-A0A9D2MNX4-F1
#
_entry.id   AF-A0A9D2MNX4-F1
#
_cell.length_a   1.000
_cell.length_b   1.000
_cell.length_c   1.000
_cell.angle_alpha   90.00
_cell.angle_beta   90.00
_cell.angle_gamma   90.00
#
_symmetry.space_group_name_H-M   'P 1'
#
loop_
_entity.id
_entity.type
_entity.pdbx_description
1 polymer ?
#
loop_
_entity_poly.entity_id
_entity_poly.type
_entity_poly.pdbx_seq_one_letter_code
_entity_poly.pdbx_strand_id
1 'polypeptide(L)' 'VEGKIVKNGKGKKIRIFKYNAKKGYRKRQGHRQPYTKVEIGKISV' A
#
# COMPACT_ATOMS: atom_id res chain seq x y z
N VAL A 1 8.10 -7.12 23.70
CA VAL A 1 8.62 -6.52 22.44
C VAL A 1 8.06 -5.11 22.33
N GLU A 2 8.92 -4.09 22.26
CA GLU A 2 8.55 -2.68 22.10
C GLU A 2 9.03 -2.14 20.75
N GLY A 3 8.17 -1.42 20.03
CA GLY A 3 8.48 -0.86 18.71
C GLY A 3 7.88 0.54 18.52
N LYS A 4 8.61 1.40 17.82
CA LYS A 4 8.21 2.79 17.52
C LYS A 4 7.85 2.93 16.05
N ILE A 5 6.78 3.66 15.78
CA ILE A 5 6.40 4.05 14.41
C ILE A 5 7.29 5.21 13.98
N VAL A 6 8.09 5.02 12.93
CA VAL A 6 9.05 6.01 12.44
C VAL A 6 8.45 6.86 11.33
N LYS A 7 7.64 6.26 10.44
CA LYS A 7 7.01 6.98 9.33
C LYS A 7 5.79 6.27 8.80
N ASN A 8 4.79 7.06 8.43
CA ASN A 8 3.65 6.61 7.65
C ASN A 8 3.77 7.23 6.25
N GLY A 9 3.58 6.41 5.21
CA GLY A 9 3.81 6.83 3.84
C GLY A 9 2.87 6.16 2.85
N LYS A 10 2.84 6.71 1.63
CA LYS A 10 2.20 6.08 0.48
C LYS A 10 3.27 5.56 -0.44
N GLY A 11 3.20 4.28 -0.76
CA GLY A 11 4.13 3.58 -1.63
C GLY A 11 4.01 4.02 -3.10
N LYS A 12 4.74 3.29 -3.94
CA LYS A 12 4.73 3.50 -5.39
C LYS A 12 3.30 3.33 -5.94
N LYS A 13 2.97 4.13 -6.95
CA LYS A 13 1.64 4.12 -7.58
C LYS A 13 1.52 2.91 -8.50
N ILE A 14 0.61 2.01 -8.18
CA ILE A 14 0.22 0.87 -9.00
C ILE A 14 -0.92 1.32 -9.92
N ARG A 15 -0.78 1.11 -11.22
CA ARG A 15 -1.82 1.42 -12.20
C ARG A 15 -2.70 0.19 -12.38
N ILE A 16 -3.96 0.27 -11.96
CA ILE A 16 -4.94 -0.80 -12.12
C ILE A 16 -5.80 -0.49 -13.34
N PHE A 17 -5.83 -1.42 -14.27
CA PHE A 17 -6.68 -1.36 -15.45
C PHE A 17 -7.66 -2.51 -15.42
N LYS A 18 -8.96 -2.19 -15.37
CA LYS A 18 -10.04 -3.17 -15.47
C LYS A 18 -10.76 -2.97 -16.80
N TYR A 19 -10.98 -4.07 -17.51
CA TYR A 19 -11.68 -4.09 -18.78
C TYR A 19 -12.57 -5.32 -18.87
N ASN A 20 -13.83 -5.12 -19.28
CA ASN A 20 -14.73 -6.20 -19.65
C ASN A 20 -15.16 -6.01 -21.11
N ALA A 21 -14.90 -7.02 -21.93
CA ALA A 21 -15.23 -6.98 -23.35
C ALA A 21 -16.74 -6.86 -23.58
N LYS A 22 -17.12 -6.10 -24.62
CA LYS A 22 -18.51 -5.90 -25.10
C LYS A 22 -19.50 -5.28 -24.09
N LYS A 23 -19.07 -4.99 -22.86
CA LYS A 23 -19.87 -4.29 -21.84
C LYS A 23 -19.57 -2.80 -21.71
N GLY A 24 -18.72 -2.24 -22.59
CA GLY A 24 -18.27 -0.84 -22.52
C GLY A 24 -17.48 -0.49 -21.25
N TYR A 25 -17.21 -1.47 -20.38
CA TYR A 25 -16.61 -1.23 -19.09
C TYR A 25 -15.08 -1.21 -19.19
N ARG A 26 -14.52 -0.02 -19.05
CA ARG A 26 -13.09 0.24 -19.01
C ARG A 26 -12.78 1.25 -17.91
N LYS A 27 -12.07 0.85 -16.86
CA LYS A 27 -11.66 1.75 -15.77
C LYS A 27 -10.15 1.72 -15.55
N ARG A 28 -9.55 2.91 -15.40
CA ARG A 28 -8.17 3.12 -14.99
C ARG A 28 -8.18 3.77 -13.62
N GLN A 29 -7.61 3.11 -12.63
CA GLN A 29 -7.46 3.67 -11.28
C GLN A 29 -6.00 3.59 -10.86
N GLY A 30 -5.51 4.61 -10.19
CA GLY A 30 -4.24 4.53 -9.47
C GLY A 30 -4.50 4.04 -8.06
N HIS A 31 -3.79 3.00 -7.63
CA HIS A 31 -3.71 2.62 -6.23
C HIS A 31 -2.32 2.96 -5.70
N ARG A 32 -2.25 3.61 -4.54
CA ARG A 32 -1.00 3.77 -3.79
C ARG A 32 -1.15 2.96 -2.53
N GLN A 33 -0.30 1.95 -2.35
CA GLN A 33 -0.32 1.12 -1.16
C GLN A 33 0.19 1.96 0.03
N PRO A 34 -0.62 2.26 1.06
CA PRO A 34 -0.11 2.82 2.30
C PRO A 34 0.84 1.85 2.99
N TYR A 35 1.89 2.37 3.61
CA TYR A 35 2.80 1.57 4.42
C TYR A 35 3.23 2.34 5.66
N THR A 36 3.56 1.58 6.69
CA THR A 36 4.08 2.09 7.95
C THR A 36 5.44 1.47 8.18
N LYS A 37 6.46 2.31 8.37
CA LYS A 37 7.80 1.87 8.75
C LYS A 37 7.87 1.86 10.27
N VAL A 38 8.07 0.68 10.82
CA VAL A 38 8.23 0.44 12.27
C VAL A 38 9.67 0.05 12.54
N GLU A 39 10.23 0.60 13.60
CA GLU A 39 11.53 0.23 14.14
C GLU A 39 11.32 -0.51 15.46
N ILE A 40 11.89 -1.71 15.59
CA ILE A 40 11.77 -2.52 16.80
C ILE A 40 12.96 -2.20 17.69
N GLY A 41 12.67 -1.67 18.89
CA GLY A 41 13.70 -1.19 19.81
C GLY A 41 14.17 -2.26 20.78
N LYS A 42 13.24 -2.92 21.49
CA LYS A 42 13.57 -3.99 22.45
C LYS A 42 12.77 -5.25 22.15
N ILE A 43 13.47 -6.35 22.00
CA ILE A 43 12.90 -7.69 22.06
C ILE A 43 13.26 -8.25 23.44
N SER A 44 12.27 -8.48 24.29
CA SER A 44 12.44 -9.28 25.51
C SER A 44 12.01 -10.70 25.17
N VAL A 45 12.90 -11.64 25.45
CA VAL A 45 12.61 -13.08 25.50
C VAL A 45 11.92 -13.39 26.82
#